data_AF-A0A1Y0HK07-F1
#
_entry.id   AF-A0A1Y0HK07-F1
#
_cell.length_a   1.000
_cell.length_b   1.000
_cell.length_c   1.000
_cell.angle_alpha   90.00
_cell.angle_beta   90.00
_cell.angle_gamma   90.00
#
_symmetry.space_group_name_H-M   'P 1'
#
loop_
_entity.id
_entity.type
_entity.pdbx_description
1 polymer ?
#
loop_
_entity_poly.entity_id
_entity_poly.type
_entity_poly.pdbx_seq_one_letter_code
_entity_poly.pdbx_strand_id
1 'polypeptide(L)'
;MEDILSSLTTYGYIILFLYSFGGGMLAIIAAGVLSYAGKMDLTTSIVVAAFANVIGSSFLFYMGRYNKKALMPYIKDHRRKLALSHILMKKYGDKIIFLQKFIYGLKTLVPMTIGLTKYPQTKFHIINTISAILWAVILGIGSYKIGDILMRIANYFSENTMLAPLILLSIIGIIWFYFQYATKKKN
;
A
#
# COMPACT_ATOMS: atom_id res chain seq x y z
N MET A 1 5.07 29.61 14.71
CA MET A 1 5.75 28.64 13.80
C MET A 1 5.77 27.24 14.43
N GLU A 2 5.89 27.14 15.75
CA GLU A 2 5.75 25.88 16.52
C GLU A 2 4.37 25.20 16.36
N ASP A 3 3.27 25.96 16.37
CA ASP A 3 1.91 25.39 16.19
C ASP A 3 1.67 24.74 14.82
N ILE A 4 2.30 25.27 13.76
CA ILE A 4 2.20 24.71 12.41
C ILE A 4 3.01 23.40 12.31
N LEU A 5 4.16 23.34 12.99
CA LEU A 5 5.02 22.15 13.02
C LEU A 5 4.43 21.04 13.90
N SER A 6 3.79 21.37 15.03
CA SER A 6 3.09 20.39 15.88
C SER A 6 1.83 19.85 15.19
N SER A 7 1.11 20.70 14.46
CA SER A 7 -0.01 20.32 13.61
C SER A 7 0.43 19.38 12.49
N LEU A 8 1.46 19.75 11.71
CA LEU A 8 1.97 18.93 10.62
C LEU A 8 2.49 17.57 11.05
N THR A 9 3.18 17.49 12.19
CA THR A 9 3.64 16.20 12.75
C THR A 9 2.47 15.33 13.19
N THR A 10 1.53 15.88 13.96
CA THR A 10 0.37 15.13 14.47
C THR A 10 -0.55 14.65 13.34
N TYR A 11 -0.91 15.52 12.41
CA TYR A 11 -1.73 15.14 11.25
C TYR A 11 -0.98 14.23 10.28
N GLY A 12 0.35 14.39 10.15
CA GLY A 12 1.20 13.52 9.34
C GLY A 12 1.12 12.05 9.77
N TYR A 13 1.21 11.77 11.07
CA TYR A 13 1.08 10.40 11.58
C TYR A 13 -0.34 9.83 11.45
N ILE A 14 -1.38 10.65 11.60
CA ILE A 14 -2.77 10.21 11.40
C ILE A 14 -3.01 9.84 9.93
N ILE A 15 -2.57 10.68 9.00
CA ILE A 15 -2.67 10.42 7.55
C ILE A 15 -1.88 9.15 7.21
N LEU A 16 -0.67 9.01 7.76
CA LEU A 16 0.15 7.81 7.59
C LEU A 16 -0.58 6.55 8.06
N PHE A 17 -1.19 6.61 9.25
CA PHE A 17 -1.95 5.52 9.81
C PHE A 17 -3.13 5.14 8.90
N LEU A 18 -4.00 6.09 8.58
CA LEU A 18 -5.22 5.83 7.78
C LEU A 18 -4.90 5.30 6.39
N TYR A 19 -3.87 5.84 5.74
CA TYR A 19 -3.49 5.39 4.41
C TYR A 19 -2.78 4.02 4.43
N SER A 20 -1.92 3.78 5.44
CA SER A 20 -1.24 2.50 5.63
C SER A 20 -2.19 1.40 6.11
N PHE A 21 -3.31 1.75 6.75
CA PHE A 21 -4.40 0.82 7.09
C PHE A 21 -4.98 0.18 5.83
N GLY A 22 -5.18 0.95 4.77
CA GLY A 22 -5.54 0.42 3.44
C GLY A 22 -4.38 -0.29 2.71
N GLY A 23 -3.22 -0.44 3.35
CA GLY A 23 -1.99 -1.00 2.80
C GLY A 23 -1.28 -0.08 1.81
N GLY A 24 -1.57 1.23 1.80
CA GLY A 24 -1.00 2.18 0.85
C GLY A 24 0.52 2.38 1.01
N MET A 25 1.28 2.27 -0.09
CA MET A 25 2.75 2.49 -0.08
C MET A 25 3.11 3.97 -0.07
N LEU A 26 2.28 4.83 -0.68
CA LEU A 26 2.60 6.25 -0.84
C LEU A 26 2.79 6.97 0.48
N ALA A 27 2.00 6.65 1.51
CA ALA A 27 2.10 7.37 2.77
C ALA A 27 3.41 7.07 3.52
N ILE A 28 3.88 5.81 3.58
CA ILE A 28 5.16 5.50 4.22
C ILE A 28 6.35 6.05 3.42
N ILE A 29 6.24 6.10 2.08
CA ILE A 29 7.24 6.75 1.23
C ILE A 29 7.27 8.25 1.50
N ALA A 30 6.12 8.92 1.52
CA ALA A 30 6.02 10.34 1.83
C ALA A 30 6.52 10.64 3.25
N ALA A 31 6.16 9.82 4.24
CA ALA A 31 6.64 9.96 5.61
C ALA A 31 8.16 9.78 5.71
N GLY A 32 8.76 8.86 4.94
CA GLY A 32 10.21 8.71 4.88
C GLY A 32 10.91 9.92 4.25
N VAL A 33 10.36 10.51 3.20
CA VAL A 33 10.86 11.77 2.60
C VAL A 33 10.72 12.95 3.57
N LEU A 34 9.57 13.07 4.25
CA LEU A 34 9.36 14.10 5.26
C LEU A 34 10.29 13.91 6.47
N SER A 35 10.62 12.66 6.81
CA SER A 35 11.59 12.36 7.86
C SER A 35 13.00 12.79 7.45
N TYR A 36 13.37 12.60 6.18
CA TYR A 36 14.62 13.13 5.63
C TYR A 36 14.69 14.66 5.73
N ALA A 37 13.57 15.35 5.49
CA ALA A 37 13.46 16.80 5.65
C ALA A 37 13.40 17.28 7.12
N GLY A 38 13.57 16.39 8.10
CA GLY A 38 13.49 16.71 9.52
C GLY A 38 12.08 17.09 10.01
N LYS A 39 11.04 16.79 9.24
CA LYS A 39 9.64 17.12 9.56
C LYS A 39 8.89 16.01 10.29
N MET A 40 9.40 14.78 10.24
CA MET A 40 8.84 13.62 10.93
C MET A 40 9.98 12.76 11.49
N ASP A 41 9.70 12.00 12.54
CA ASP A 41 10.60 10.93 12.98
C ASP A 41 10.39 9.65 12.14
N LEU A 42 11.48 9.11 11.62
CA LEU A 42 11.48 7.92 10.75
C LEU A 42 11.04 6.67 11.51
N THR A 43 11.52 6.50 12.74
CA THR A 43 11.24 5.30 13.56
C THR A 43 9.74 5.23 13.87
N THR A 44 9.17 6.35 14.32
CA THR A 44 7.75 6.50 14.60
C THR A 44 6.93 6.26 13.33
N SER A 45 7.37 6.78 12.19
CA SER A 45 6.70 6.56 10.90
C SER A 45 6.65 5.07 10.53
N ILE A 46 7.76 4.35 10.67
CA ILE A 46 7.84 2.91 10.39
C ILE A 46 6.91 2.13 11.33
N VAL A 47 6.93 2.43 12.63
CA VAL A 47 6.09 1.76 13.63
C VAL A 47 4.61 1.99 13.35
N VAL A 48 4.20 3.24 13.12
CA VAL A 48 2.81 3.60 12.82
C VAL A 48 2.33 2.93 11.54
N ALA A 49 3.13 2.95 10.47
CA ALA A 49 2.77 2.32 9.20
C ALA A 49 2.68 0.80 9.30
N ALA A 50 3.63 0.15 9.98
CA ALA A 50 3.61 -1.29 10.21
C ALA A 50 2.37 -1.68 11.01
N PHE A 51 2.09 -0.99 12.11
CA PHE A 51 0.94 -1.25 12.98
C PHE A 51 -0.39 -1.09 12.24
N ALA A 52 -0.56 0.03 11.53
CA ALA A 52 -1.75 0.27 10.70
C ALA A 52 -1.97 -0.85 9.66
N ASN A 53 -0.90 -1.27 8.98
CA ASN A 53 -0.95 -2.30 7.95
C ASN A 53 -1.29 -3.69 8.54
N VAL A 54 -0.77 -4.01 9.72
CA VAL A 54 -1.14 -5.23 10.46
C VAL A 54 -2.64 -5.23 10.75
N ILE A 55 -3.16 -4.16 11.35
CA ILE A 55 -4.58 -4.06 11.69
C ILE A 55 -5.44 -4.14 10.43
N GLY A 56 -5.11 -3.39 9.38
CA GLY A 56 -5.87 -3.39 8.13
C GLY A 56 -5.92 -4.76 7.46
N SER A 57 -4.79 -5.46 7.42
CA SER A 57 -4.72 -6.83 6.86
C SER A 57 -5.52 -7.82 7.72
N SER A 58 -5.44 -7.71 9.05
CA SER A 58 -6.20 -8.52 9.99
C SER A 58 -7.70 -8.26 9.88
N PHE A 59 -8.11 -7.00 9.69
CA PHE A 59 -9.49 -6.62 9.46
C PHE A 59 -10.04 -7.31 8.21
N LEU A 60 -9.32 -7.25 7.08
CA LEU A 60 -9.72 -7.92 5.84
C LEU A 60 -9.78 -9.45 5.98
N PHE A 61 -8.84 -10.05 6.71
CA PHE A 61 -8.85 -11.46 7.04
C PHE A 61 -10.12 -11.87 7.81
N TYR A 62 -10.46 -11.12 8.86
CA TYR A 62 -11.64 -11.39 9.68
C TYR A 62 -12.96 -11.14 8.94
N MET A 63 -13.01 -10.10 8.10
CA MET A 63 -14.14 -9.89 7.19
C MET A 63 -14.35 -11.10 6.26
N GLY A 64 -13.27 -11.66 5.70
CA GLY A 64 -13.34 -12.88 4.89
C GLY A 64 -13.77 -14.10 5.70
N ARG A 65 -13.32 -14.24 6.94
CA ARG A 65 -13.56 -15.43 7.78
C ARG A 65 -14.98 -15.50 8.34
N TYR A 66 -15.50 -14.38 8.86
CA TYR A 66 -16.74 -14.38 9.64
C TYR A 66 -17.91 -13.68 8.93
N ASN A 67 -17.64 -12.74 8.02
CA ASN A 67 -18.66 -11.91 7.39
C ASN A 67 -18.90 -12.24 5.91
N LYS A 68 -18.78 -13.52 5.53
CA LYS A 68 -18.88 -14.00 4.13
C LYS A 68 -20.20 -13.58 3.45
N LYS A 69 -21.33 -13.60 4.18
CA LYS A 69 -22.65 -13.20 3.63
C LYS A 69 -22.71 -11.72 3.28
N ALA A 70 -22.19 -10.85 4.16
CA ALA A 70 -22.14 -9.41 3.92
C ALA A 70 -21.12 -9.02 2.84
N LEU A 71 -20.08 -9.83 2.65
CA LEU A 71 -19.00 -9.57 1.70
C LEU A 71 -19.34 -10.05 0.27
N MET A 72 -20.21 -11.06 0.14
CA MET A 72 -20.57 -11.70 -1.13
C MET A 72 -21.07 -10.73 -2.24
N PRO A 73 -21.92 -9.72 -1.94
CA PRO A 73 -22.38 -8.75 -2.93
C PRO A 73 -21.22 -7.93 -3.53
N TYR A 74 -20.33 -7.40 -2.71
CA TYR A 74 -19.16 -6.60 -3.12
C TYR A 74 -18.10 -7.42 -3.86
N ILE A 75 -18.01 -8.71 -3.52
CA ILE A 75 -17.11 -9.67 -4.14
C ILE A 75 -17.58 -10.08 -5.54
N LYS A 76 -18.88 -10.01 -5.83
CA LYS A 76 -19.46 -10.54 -7.07
C LYS A 76 -18.81 -9.93 -8.32
N ASP A 77 -18.51 -8.63 -8.28
CA ASP A 77 -17.88 -7.90 -9.38
C ASP A 77 -16.36 -8.11 -9.44
N HIS A 78 -15.77 -8.62 -8.36
CA HIS A 78 -14.34 -8.82 -8.20
C HIS A 78 -13.92 -10.30 -8.21
N ARG A 79 -14.84 -11.21 -8.59
CA ARG A 79 -14.61 -12.67 -8.61
C ARG A 79 -13.33 -13.08 -9.34
N ARG A 80 -13.01 -12.45 -10.47
CA ARG A 80 -11.79 -12.77 -11.23
C ARG A 80 -10.52 -12.48 -10.43
N LYS A 81 -10.51 -11.37 -9.69
CA LYS A 81 -9.36 -10.97 -8.87
C LYS A 81 -9.22 -11.86 -7.63
N LEU A 82 -10.32 -12.31 -7.04
CA LEU A 82 -10.29 -13.31 -5.96
C LEU A 82 -9.88 -14.71 -6.42
N ALA A 83 -10.31 -15.12 -7.62
CA ALA A 83 -9.84 -16.38 -8.19
C ALA A 83 -8.32 -16.32 -8.41
N LEU A 84 -7.81 -15.20 -8.90
CA LEU A 84 -6.38 -14.97 -9.04
C LEU A 84 -5.64 -15.03 -7.69
N SER A 85 -6.13 -14.33 -6.64
CA SER A 85 -5.50 -14.42 -5.31
C SER A 85 -5.52 -15.84 -4.76
N HIS A 86 -6.58 -16.61 -5.00
CA HIS A 86 -6.66 -18.02 -4.59
C HIS A 86 -5.64 -18.90 -5.34
N ILE A 87 -5.48 -18.72 -6.65
CA ILE A 87 -4.48 -19.43 -7.47
C ILE A 87 -3.06 -19.09 -6.99
N LEU A 88 -2.78 -17.80 -6.77
CA LEU A 88 -1.48 -17.34 -6.26
C LEU A 88 -1.20 -17.90 -4.88
N MET A 89 -2.22 -17.98 -4.02
CA MET A 89 -2.09 -18.58 -2.70
C MET A 89 -1.80 -20.08 -2.75
N LYS A 90 -2.43 -20.82 -3.66
CA LYS A 90 -2.10 -22.23 -3.91
C LYS A 90 -0.67 -22.41 -4.43
N LYS A 91 -0.22 -21.52 -5.32
CA LYS A 91 1.11 -21.62 -5.96
C LYS A 91 2.26 -21.22 -5.02
N TYR A 92 2.10 -20.14 -4.28
CA TYR A 92 3.18 -19.54 -3.49
C TYR A 92 3.06 -19.78 -1.99
N GLY A 93 1.91 -20.29 -1.51
CA GLY A 93 1.68 -20.59 -0.10
C GLY A 93 1.92 -19.37 0.78
N ASP A 94 2.69 -19.55 1.85
CA ASP A 94 3.00 -18.51 2.84
C ASP A 94 3.75 -17.31 2.24
N LYS A 95 4.53 -17.51 1.16
CA LYS A 95 5.31 -16.44 0.52
C LYS A 95 4.42 -15.33 -0.05
N ILE A 96 3.18 -15.66 -0.45
CA ILE A 96 2.27 -14.68 -1.02
C ILE A 96 1.89 -13.58 -0.01
N ILE A 97 1.91 -13.89 1.29
CA ILE A 97 1.57 -12.94 2.39
C ILE A 97 2.61 -11.81 2.49
N PHE A 98 3.86 -12.10 2.11
CA PHE A 98 4.92 -11.10 1.99
C PHE A 98 4.75 -10.30 0.70
N LEU A 99 4.67 -11.00 -0.44
CA LEU A 99 4.68 -10.38 -1.77
C LEU A 99 3.46 -9.50 -2.04
N GLN A 100 2.30 -9.85 -1.47
CA GLN A 100 1.08 -9.07 -1.63
C GLN A 100 1.25 -7.60 -1.22
N LYS A 101 2.13 -7.29 -0.26
CA LYS A 101 2.25 -5.93 0.31
C LYS A 101 2.91 -4.95 -0.67
N PHE A 102 3.67 -5.46 -1.64
CA PHE A 102 4.32 -4.67 -2.68
C PHE A 102 3.50 -4.57 -3.96
N ILE A 103 2.44 -5.37 -4.10
CA ILE A 103 1.65 -5.45 -5.33
C ILE A 103 0.28 -4.80 -5.12
N TYR A 104 0.01 -3.76 -5.91
CA TYR A 104 -1.28 -3.09 -5.89
C TYR A 104 -2.43 -4.06 -6.20
N GLY A 105 -3.52 -3.95 -5.44
CA GLY A 105 -4.69 -4.83 -5.55
C GLY A 105 -4.53 -6.19 -4.85
N LEU A 106 -3.35 -6.81 -4.83
CA LEU A 106 -3.16 -8.09 -4.12
C LEU A 106 -3.20 -7.92 -2.61
N LYS A 107 -2.63 -6.82 -2.08
CA LYS A 107 -2.61 -6.51 -0.65
C LYS A 107 -3.98 -6.53 0.05
N THR A 108 -5.06 -6.24 -0.68
CA THR A 108 -6.43 -6.26 -0.12
C THR A 108 -7.12 -7.60 -0.35
N LEU A 109 -6.88 -8.23 -1.50
CA LEU A 109 -7.56 -9.45 -1.92
C LEU A 109 -7.01 -10.69 -1.24
N VAL A 110 -5.69 -10.76 -1.04
CA VAL A 110 -5.04 -11.95 -0.48
C VAL A 110 -5.40 -12.16 0.99
N PRO A 111 -5.38 -11.17 1.92
CA PRO A 111 -5.80 -11.39 3.31
C PRO A 111 -7.25 -11.84 3.39
N MET A 112 -8.11 -11.23 2.58
CA MET A 112 -9.53 -11.58 2.47
C MET A 112 -9.72 -13.02 1.95
N THR A 113 -8.94 -13.43 0.95
CA THR A 113 -8.98 -14.79 0.39
C THR A 113 -8.49 -15.82 1.39
N ILE A 114 -7.41 -15.53 2.13
CA ILE A 114 -6.93 -16.38 3.23
C ILE A 114 -8.04 -16.53 4.27
N GLY A 115 -8.73 -15.43 4.61
CA GLY A 115 -9.88 -15.41 5.49
C GLY A 115 -10.99 -16.37 5.06
N LEU A 116 -11.26 -16.47 3.75
CA LEU A 116 -12.27 -17.37 3.18
C LEU A 116 -11.88 -18.86 3.17
N THR A 117 -10.64 -19.20 3.51
CA THR A 117 -10.14 -20.59 3.54
C THR A 117 -9.95 -21.13 4.96
N LYS A 118 -9.58 -22.41 5.08
CA LYS A 118 -9.24 -23.06 6.35
C LYS A 118 -7.83 -22.71 6.87
N TYR A 119 -7.18 -21.68 6.32
CA TYR A 119 -5.83 -21.31 6.73
C TYR A 119 -5.78 -20.95 8.24
N PRO A 120 -4.78 -21.42 9.00
CA PRO A 120 -4.70 -21.16 10.45
C PRO A 120 -4.55 -19.67 10.77
N GLN A 121 -5.37 -19.15 11.68
CA GLN A 121 -5.40 -17.71 12.00
C GLN A 121 -4.08 -17.23 12.62
N THR A 122 -3.55 -17.98 13.59
CA THR A 122 -2.29 -17.67 14.27
C THR A 122 -1.13 -17.58 13.29
N LYS A 123 -1.06 -18.54 12.35
CA LYS A 123 -0.03 -18.56 11.30
C LYS A 123 -0.12 -17.32 10.42
N PHE A 124 -1.33 -16.91 10.03
CA PHE A 124 -1.54 -15.71 9.23
C PHE A 124 -1.05 -14.47 9.96
N HIS A 125 -1.43 -14.28 11.22
CA HIS A 125 -1.07 -13.08 11.99
C HIS A 125 0.43 -12.95 12.23
N ILE A 126 1.12 -14.06 12.51
CA ILE A 126 2.58 -14.06 12.66
C ILE A 126 3.24 -13.61 11.35
N ILE A 127 2.90 -14.26 10.23
CA ILE A 127 3.49 -13.95 8.93
C ILE A 127 3.11 -12.53 8.48
N ASN A 128 1.87 -12.11 8.70
CA ASN A 128 1.37 -10.77 8.38
C ASN A 128 2.12 -9.68 9.17
N THR A 129 2.41 -9.92 10.44
CA THR A 129 3.15 -8.98 11.30
C THR A 129 4.58 -8.83 10.82
N ILE A 130 5.30 -9.95 10.61
CA ILE A 130 6.68 -9.92 10.12
C ILE A 130 6.75 -9.25 8.74
N SER A 131 5.83 -9.59 7.84
CA SER A 131 5.78 -8.99 6.51
C SER A 131 5.43 -7.50 6.54
N ALA A 132 4.59 -7.04 7.47
CA ALA A 132 4.24 -5.63 7.60
C ALA A 132 5.41 -4.80 8.11
N ILE A 133 6.15 -5.32 9.10
CA ILE A 133 7.37 -4.69 9.61
C ILE A 133 8.41 -4.61 8.49
N LEU A 134 8.68 -5.72 7.81
CA LEU A 134 9.66 -5.75 6.73
C LEU A 134 9.30 -4.76 5.61
N TRP A 135 8.03 -4.72 5.22
CA TRP A 135 7.52 -3.76 4.24
C TRP A 135 7.73 -2.30 4.68
N ALA A 136 7.36 -1.96 5.92
CA ALA A 136 7.48 -0.61 6.45
C ALA A 136 8.95 -0.17 6.56
N VAL A 137 9.84 -1.08 6.98
CA VAL A 137 11.29 -0.84 7.07
C VAL A 137 11.89 -0.62 5.68
N ILE A 138 11.60 -1.49 4.72
CA ILE A 138 12.13 -1.37 3.35
C ILE A 138 11.70 -0.05 2.72
N LEU A 139 10.41 0.28 2.78
CA LEU A 139 9.90 1.51 2.17
C LEU A 139 10.30 2.77 2.95
N GLY A 140 10.25 2.73 4.27
CA GLY A 140 10.61 3.86 5.12
C GLY A 140 12.09 4.22 5.00
N ILE A 141 12.99 3.25 5.21
CA ILE A 141 14.45 3.49 5.07
C ILE A 141 14.80 3.79 3.62
N GLY A 142 14.21 3.05 2.66
CA GLY A 142 14.44 3.27 1.24
C GLY A 142 14.13 4.70 0.82
N SER A 143 12.93 5.18 1.14
CA SER A 143 12.48 6.55 0.83
C SER A 143 13.24 7.63 1.58
N TYR A 144 13.64 7.39 2.84
CA TYR A 144 14.50 8.29 3.60
C TYR A 144 15.87 8.48 2.93
N LYS A 145 16.52 7.38 2.52
CA LYS A 145 17.85 7.43 1.89
C LYS A 145 17.86 8.14 0.54
N ILE A 146 16.79 7.98 -0.25
CA ILE A 146 16.62 8.68 -1.54
C ILE A 146 15.85 10.00 -1.38
N GLY A 147 15.68 10.48 -0.16
CA GLY A 147 14.86 11.65 0.16
C GLY A 147 15.28 12.91 -0.59
N ASP A 148 16.59 13.15 -0.73
CA ASP A 148 17.13 14.29 -1.52
C ASP A 148 16.65 14.23 -2.98
N ILE A 149 16.79 13.07 -3.61
CA ILE A 149 16.39 12.88 -5.02
C ILE A 149 14.87 13.09 -5.16
N LEU A 150 14.08 12.50 -4.26
CA LEU A 150 12.62 12.64 -4.29
C LEU A 150 12.17 14.09 -4.05
N MET A 151 12.83 14.82 -3.14
CA MET A 151 12.56 16.24 -2.92
C MET A 151 12.96 17.10 -4.12
N ARG A 152 14.11 16.86 -4.75
CA ARG A 152 14.51 17.57 -5.98
C ARG A 152 13.51 17.37 -7.09
N ILE A 153 13.04 16.13 -7.28
CA ILE A 153 11.98 15.80 -8.22
C ILE A 153 10.71 16.59 -7.85
N ALA A 154 10.28 16.55 -6.59
CA ALA A 154 9.08 17.25 -6.13
C ALA A 154 9.16 18.78 -6.31
N ASN A 155 10.32 19.39 -6.00
CA ASN A 155 10.55 20.81 -6.17
C ASN A 155 10.56 21.20 -7.65
N TYR A 156 11.19 20.40 -8.51
CA TYR A 156 11.16 20.59 -9.96
C TYR A 156 9.73 20.58 -10.52
N PHE A 157 8.86 19.71 -9.99
CA PHE A 157 7.43 19.69 -10.33
C PHE A 157 6.66 20.90 -9.78
N SER A 158 7.04 21.40 -8.60
CA SER A 158 6.37 22.52 -7.92
C SER A 158 6.73 23.87 -8.56
N GLU A 159 8.00 24.08 -8.91
CA GLU A 159 8.48 25.27 -9.61
C GLU A 159 7.95 25.33 -11.05
N ASN A 160 7.80 24.18 -11.72
CA ASN A 160 7.21 24.09 -13.05
C ASN A 160 5.72 23.71 -12.99
N THR A 161 4.91 24.47 -12.24
CA THR A 161 3.46 24.21 -12.06
C THR A 161 2.70 24.09 -13.41
N MET A 162 3.18 24.74 -14.49
CA MET A 162 2.59 24.61 -15.84
C MET A 162 2.90 23.27 -16.54
N LEU A 163 3.99 22.58 -16.19
CA LEU A 163 4.39 21.30 -16.78
C LEU A 163 3.85 20.08 -16.01
N ALA A 164 3.49 20.25 -14.74
CA ALA A 164 2.93 19.17 -13.92
C ALA A 164 1.65 18.53 -14.52
N PRO A 165 0.68 19.30 -15.06
CA PRO A 165 -0.46 18.73 -15.77
C PRO A 165 -0.04 18.00 -17.05
N LEU A 166 0.97 18.52 -17.76
CA LEU A 166 1.46 17.95 -19.02
C LEU A 166 2.13 16.59 -18.80
N ILE A 167 2.95 16.46 -17.75
CA ILE A 167 3.61 15.20 -17.36
C ILE A 167 2.59 14.21 -16.81
N LEU A 168 1.63 14.67 -16.01
CA LEU A 168 0.53 13.82 -15.52
C LEU A 168 -0.32 13.30 -16.69
N LEU A 169 -0.68 14.16 -17.64
CA LEU A 169 -1.38 13.79 -18.88
C LEU A 169 -0.54 12.86 -19.76
N SER A 170 0.78 13.04 -19.79
CA SER A 170 1.71 12.16 -20.52
C SER A 170 1.75 10.77 -19.87
N ILE A 171 1.85 10.68 -18.55
CA ILE A 171 1.82 9.41 -17.81
C ILE A 171 0.47 8.72 -17.99
N ILE A 172 -0.64 9.46 -17.86
CA ILE A 172 -1.99 8.95 -18.10
C ILE A 172 -2.14 8.49 -19.55
N GLY A 173 -1.62 9.25 -20.52
CA GLY A 173 -1.65 8.94 -21.94
C GLY A 173 -0.84 7.70 -22.27
N ILE A 174 0.36 7.54 -21.71
CA ILE A 174 1.21 6.35 -21.86
C ILE A 174 0.52 5.14 -21.24
N ILE A 175 -0.04 5.28 -20.04
CA ILE A 175 -0.78 4.21 -19.36
C ILE A 175 -2.00 3.81 -20.21
N TRP A 176 -2.77 4.77 -20.71
CA TRP A 176 -3.94 4.54 -21.55
C TRP A 176 -3.56 3.87 -22.88
N PHE A 177 -2.52 4.36 -23.55
CA PHE A 177 -2.00 3.78 -24.79
C PHE A 177 -1.47 2.37 -24.57
N TYR A 178 -0.73 2.14 -23.50
CA TYR A 178 -0.26 0.82 -23.10
C TYR A 178 -1.43 -0.14 -22.83
N PHE A 179 -2.46 0.31 -22.11
CA PHE A 179 -3.66 -0.50 -21.88
C PHE A 179 -4.43 -0.75 -23.19
N GLN A 180 -4.52 0.23 -24.08
CA GLN A 180 -5.18 0.06 -25.38
C GLN A 180 -4.42 -0.94 -26.27
N TYR A 181 -3.09 -0.91 -26.24
CA TYR A 181 -2.22 -1.83 -26.97
C TYR A 181 -2.26 -3.24 -26.36
N ALA A 182 -2.20 -3.37 -25.04
CA ALA A 182 -2.26 -4.64 -24.33
C ALA A 182 -3.65 -5.30 -24.35
N THR A 183 -4.72 -4.53 -24.54
CA THR A 183 -6.11 -5.02 -24.60
C THR A 183 -6.61 -5.25 -26.03
N LYS A 184 -5.84 -4.87 -27.06
CA LYS A 184 -6.14 -5.29 -28.44
C LYS A 184 -5.95 -6.80 -28.54
N LYS A 185 -7.08 -7.50 -28.54
CA LYS A 185 -7.18 -8.92 -28.83
C LYS A 185 -6.47 -9.18 -30.16
N LYS A 186 -5.45 -10.02 -30.13
CA LYS A 186 -4.79 -10.55 -31.32
C LYS A 186 -5.87 -11.34 -32.08
N ASN A 187 -6.46 -10.72 -33.11
CA ASN A 187 -7.24 -11.43 -34.11
C ASN A 187 -6.28 -12.22 -35.00
#